data_AF-A0A429F507-F1
#
_entry.id   AF-A0A429F507-F1
#
_cell.length_a   1.000
_cell.length_b   1.000
_cell.length_c   1.000
_cell.angle_alpha   90.00
_cell.angle_beta   90.00
_cell.angle_gamma   90.00
#
_symmetry.space_group_name_H-M   'P 1'
#
loop_
_entity.id
_entity.type
_entity.pdbx_description
1 polymer ?
#
loop_
_entity_poly.entity_id
_entity_poly.type
_entity_poly.pdbx_seq_one_letter_code
_entity_poly.pdbx_strand_id
1 'polypeptide(L)' 'MTRTIRIDEDVRTWLEAQTRAGETHNDVLRRIIGPDLVPAVQHGESATSADDQEAPDAADPLTA' A
#
# COMPACT_ATOMS: atom_id res chain seq x y z
N MET A 1 2.11 22.40 13.51
CA MET A 1 2.82 22.57 12.22
C MET A 1 1.90 22.03 11.13
N THR A 2 1.52 22.86 10.16
CA THR A 2 0.57 22.46 9.10
C THR A 2 1.37 22.19 7.82
N ARG A 3 1.15 21.03 7.19
CA ARG A 3 1.73 20.68 5.89
C ARG A 3 0.62 20.64 4.85
N THR A 4 0.86 21.22 3.69
CA THR A 4 -0.07 21.20 2.56
C THR A 4 0.27 20.02 1.65
N ILE A 5 -0.73 19.24 1.27
CA ILE A 5 -0.61 18.14 0.30
C ILE A 5 -1.42 18.48 -0.94
N ARG A 6 -0.96 18.04 -2.11
CA ARG A 6 -1.75 18.06 -3.33
C ARG A 6 -2.50 16.74 -3.42
N ILE A 7 -3.81 16.83 -3.64
CA ILE A 7 -4.69 15.69 -3.83
C ILE A 7 -5.46 15.89 -5.13
N ASP A 8 -5.94 14.78 -5.67
CA ASP A 8 -6.81 14.79 -6.83
C ASP A 8 -8.17 15.44 -6.50
N GLU A 9 -8.87 15.94 -7.52
CA GLU A 9 -10.16 16.61 -7.37
C GLU A 9 -11.22 15.65 -6.80
N ASP A 10 -11.24 14.41 -7.27
CA ASP A 10 -12.20 13.39 -6.78
C ASP A 10 -12.00 13.12 -5.28
N VAL A 11 -10.74 13.06 -4.85
CA VAL A 11 -10.38 12.86 -3.43
C VAL A 11 -10.80 14.07 -2.60
N ARG A 12 -10.64 15.27 -3.14
CA ARG A 12 -11.09 16.49 -2.47
C ARG A 12 -12.61 16.49 -2.29
N THR A 13 -13.37 16.22 -3.35
CA THR A 13 -14.84 16.17 -3.29
C THR A 13 -15.32 15.12 -2.29
N TRP A 14 -14.67 13.96 -2.28
CA TRP A 14 -14.97 12.91 -1.31
C TRP A 14 -14.67 13.33 0.13
N LEU A 15 -13.56 14.05 0.39
CA LEU A 15 -13.25 14.57 1.72
C LEU A 15 -14.26 15.63 2.19
N GLU A 16 -14.67 16.53 1.30
CA GLU A 16 -15.68 17.55 1.60
C GLU A 16 -17.02 16.92 2.00
N ALA A 17 -17.44 15.84 1.31
CA ALA A 17 -18.66 15.11 1.63
C ALA A 17 -18.63 14.41 3.00
N GLN A 18 -17.44 14.07 3.51
CA GLN A 18 -17.25 13.41 4.81
C GLN A 18 -17.02 14.38 5.98
N THR A 19 -16.81 15.67 5.69
CA THR A 19 -16.49 16.70 6.68
C THR A 19 -17.76 17.16 7.40
N ARG A 20 -17.79 17.05 8.73
CA ARG A 20 -18.89 17.58 9.55
C ARG A 20 -18.59 19.00 10.00
N ALA A 21 -19.62 19.73 10.43
CA ALA A 21 -19.48 21.09 10.94
C ALA A 21 -18.46 21.14 12.09
N GLY A 22 -17.38 21.90 11.89
CA GLY A 22 -16.29 22.06 12.86
C GLY A 22 -15.14 21.07 12.73
N GLU A 23 -15.21 20.09 11.82
CA GLU A 23 -14.09 19.18 11.53
C GLU A 23 -13.15 19.79 10.48
N THR A 24 -11.85 19.51 10.60
CA THR A 24 -10.89 19.81 9.52
C THR A 24 -10.69 18.59 8.62
N HIS A 25 -10.20 18.80 7.41
CA HIS A 25 -9.77 17.69 6.54
C HIS A 25 -8.75 16.77 7.21
N ASN A 26 -7.92 17.29 8.12
CA ASN A 26 -6.96 16.47 8.87
C ASN A 26 -7.68 15.52 9.85
N ASP A 27 -8.73 15.98 10.52
CA ASP A 27 -9.54 15.15 11.43
C ASP A 27 -10.25 14.03 10.66
N VAL A 28 -10.82 14.37 9.50
CA VAL A 28 -11.44 13.40 8.60
C VAL A 28 -10.42 12.35 8.13
N LEU A 29 -9.24 12.79 7.68
CA LEU A 29 -8.16 11.87 7.26
C LEU A 29 -7.70 10.97 8.40
N ARG A 30 -7.57 11.48 9.63
CA ARG A 30 -7.18 10.67 10.80
C ARG A 30 -8.25 9.67 11.21
N ARG A 31 -9.52 10.00 11.02
CA ARG A 31 -10.66 9.10 11.29
C ARG A 31 -10.68 7.92 10.31
N ILE A 32 -10.39 8.21 9.04
CA ILE A 32 -10.47 7.22 7.95
C ILE A 32 -9.18 6.40 7.91
N ILE A 33 -8.03 7.05 7.81
CA ILE A 33 -6.69 6.45 7.80
C ILE A 33 -6.22 6.23 9.25
N GLY A 34 -7.12 5.79 10.13
CA GLY A 34 -6.76 5.49 11.52
C GLY A 34 -5.54 4.57 11.59
N PRO A 35 -4.85 4.51 12.74
CA PRO A 35 -3.64 3.69 12.91
C PRO A 35 -3.85 2.20 12.60
N ASP A 36 -5.10 1.75 12.50
CA ASP A 36 -5.51 0.39 12.13
C ASP A 36 -5.32 0.07 10.63
N LEU A 37 -5.29 1.09 9.75
CA LEU A 37 -5.13 0.93 8.30
C LEU A 37 -3.70 1.16 7.80
N VAL A 38 -2.76 1.48 8.69
CA VAL A 38 -1.37 1.14 8.41
C VAL A 38 -1.36 -0.38 8.56
N PRO A 39 -1.31 -1.22 7.50
CA PRO A 39 -0.93 -2.61 7.73
C PRO A 39 0.34 -2.49 8.53
N ALA A 40 0.35 -3.02 9.76
CA ALA A 40 1.54 -3.04 10.58
C ALA A 40 2.65 -3.48 9.61
N VAL A 41 3.54 -2.55 9.25
CA VAL A 41 4.69 -2.93 8.46
C VAL A 41 5.46 -3.73 9.50
N GLN A 42 5.17 -5.03 9.56
CA GLN A 42 6.01 -6.02 10.17
C GLN A 42 7.26 -6.00 9.31
N HIS A 43 8.09 -4.99 9.57
CA HIS A 43 9.48 -4.98 9.25
C HIS A 43 10.09 -6.02 10.20
N GLY A 44 9.85 -7.30 9.90
CA GLY A 44 10.02 -8.36 10.87
C GLY A 44 9.30 -9.66 10.53
N GLU A 45 9.36 -10.11 9.28
CA GLU A 45 9.41 -11.55 9.06
C GLU A 45 10.49 -11.82 8.02
N SER A 46 11.62 -12.33 8.50
CA SER A 46 12.58 -13.03 7.66
C SER A 46 11.84 -14.20 7.01
N ALA A 47 11.42 -14.06 5.76
CA ALA A 47 11.09 -15.20 4.93
C ALA A 47 12.39 -15.94 4.61
N THR A 48 12.89 -16.72 5.56
CA THR A 48 13.65 -17.91 5.23
C THR A 48 12.63 -18.96 4.80
N SER A 49 12.43 -19.08 3.49
CA SER A 49 11.84 -20.26 2.89
C SER A 49 12.72 -20.72 1.73
N ALA A 50 13.03 -22.00 1.79
CA ALA A 50 13.96 -22.77 0.98
C ALA A 50 13.66 -22.73 -0.54
N ASP A 51 14.74 -22.88 -1.31
CA ASP A 51 14.94 -23.92 -2.33
C ASP A 51 13.69 -24.37 -3.10
N ASP A 52 13.63 -24.01 -4.40
CA ASP A 52 13.41 -24.96 -5.52
C ASP A 52 13.39 -24.14 -6.84
N GLN A 53 14.55 -23.85 -7.40
CA GLN A 53 14.65 -23.44 -8.81
C GLN A 53 14.88 -24.72 -9.63
N GLU A 54 13.79 -25.37 -10.03
CA GLU A 54 13.82 -26.38 -11.09
C GLU A 54 14.33 -25.71 -12.37
N ALA A 55 15.61 -25.95 -12.69
CA ALA A 55 16.17 -25.61 -13.98
C ALA A 55 15.50 -26.49 -15.04
N PRO A 56 15.00 -25.94 -16.16
CA PRO A 56 14.58 -26.77 -17.28
C PRO A 56 15.82 -27.39 -17.94
N ASP A 57 16.19 -28.58 -17.49
CA ASP A 57 17.08 -29.48 -18.20
C ASP A 57 16.25 -30.29 -19.20
N ALA A 58 16.25 -29.87 -20.48
CA ALA A 58 16.19 -30.74 -21.65
C ALA A 58 15.94 -29.95 -22.93
N ALA A 59 16.98 -29.83 -23.77
CA ALA A 59 16.95 -30.27 -25.16
C ALA A 59 18.34 -30.08 -25.77
N ASP A 60 19.19 -31.10 -25.62
CA ASP A 60 20.38 -31.26 -26.45
C ASP A 60 19.93 -31.59 -27.89
N PRO A 61 20.23 -30.77 -28.91
CA PRO A 61 19.85 -31.05 -30.29
C PRO A 61 20.80 -32.11 -30.86
N LEU A 62 20.45 -33.40 -30.71
CA LEU A 62 21.20 -34.46 -31.35
C LEU A 62 21.00 -34.40 -32.87
N THR A 63 22.09 -34.03 -33.55
CA THR A 63 22.30 -34.20 -34.98
C THR A 63 22.50 -35.69 -35.26
N ALA A 64 21.62 -36.32 -36.04
CA ALA A 64 21.85 -37.55 -36.80
C ALA A 64 20.73 -37.79 -37.83
#